data_AF-A0A969D974-F1
#
_entry.id   AF-A0A969D974-F1
#
_cell.length_a   1.000
_cell.length_b   1.000
_cell.length_c   1.000
_cell.angle_alpha   90.00
_cell.angle_beta   90.00
_cell.angle_gamma   90.00
#
_symmetry.space_group_name_H-M   'P 1'
#
loop_
_entity.id
_entity.type
_entity.pdbx_description
1 polymer ?
#
loop_
_entity_poly.entity_id
_entity_poly.type
_entity_poly.pdbx_seq_one_letter_code
_entity_poly.pdbx_strand_id
1 'polypeptide(L)'
;MTTLSSDYLRMIQSQHSLQGADLALICHLAQVEGTPVENLLEKVQSWRFEQFLGFTLHLFITTESPRVRVQLAKLLPKFGSSVVRSLVKIVYHFKPTSAVGKLAQKSLHHMPLKSLMIGLIPVFELDNVDAFMPIVRQELTQRARYNGESVLLSLAEFFTSGNLAIARAHALRKHSSY
;
A
#
# COMPACT_ATOMS: atom_id res chain seq x y z
N MET A 1 16.14 -13.91 -24.32
CA MET A 1 16.12 -14.13 -22.86
C MET A 1 16.45 -12.82 -22.19
N THR A 2 15.45 -12.08 -21.71
CA THR A 2 15.64 -10.83 -20.97
C THR A 2 15.93 -11.16 -19.52
N THR A 3 17.20 -11.04 -19.13
CA THR A 3 17.62 -11.13 -17.73
C THR A 3 16.99 -9.97 -16.97
N LEU A 4 15.97 -10.25 -16.15
CA LEU A 4 15.49 -9.33 -15.13
C LEU A 4 16.68 -8.97 -14.22
N SER A 5 17.04 -7.68 -14.17
CA SER A 5 18.15 -7.17 -13.35
C SER A 5 18.02 -7.68 -11.91
N SER A 6 19.11 -8.19 -11.35
CA SER A 6 19.24 -8.61 -9.95
C SER A 6 18.78 -7.54 -8.95
N ASP A 7 18.82 -6.26 -9.35
CA ASP A 7 18.38 -5.13 -8.54
C ASP A 7 16.87 -5.01 -8.48
N TYR A 8 16.16 -5.39 -9.55
CA TYR A 8 14.70 -5.46 -9.55
C TYR A 8 14.19 -6.60 -8.66
N LEU A 9 14.87 -7.75 -8.66
CA LEU A 9 14.56 -8.88 -7.78
C LEU A 9 14.90 -8.59 -6.30
N ARG A 10 16.02 -7.92 -6.00
CA ARG A 10 16.31 -7.40 -4.65
C ARG A 10 15.33 -6.31 -4.23
N MET A 11 14.92 -5.45 -5.15
CA MET A 11 13.91 -4.42 -4.90
C MET A 11 12.60 -5.10 -4.50
N ILE A 12 12.12 -6.11 -5.23
CA ILE A 12 10.90 -6.87 -4.88
C ILE A 12 11.05 -7.60 -3.53
N GLN A 13 12.19 -8.22 -3.24
CA GLN A 13 12.42 -8.84 -1.92
C GLN A 13 12.53 -7.82 -0.77
N SER A 14 12.86 -6.55 -1.07
CA SER A 14 12.87 -5.45 -0.09
C SER A 14 11.53 -4.72 0.06
N GLN A 15 10.48 -5.13 -0.68
CA GLN A 15 9.23 -4.37 -0.78
C GLN A 15 8.20 -4.67 0.30
N HIS A 16 8.39 -5.69 1.14
CA HIS A 16 7.46 -6.01 2.23
C HIS A 16 8.21 -6.43 3.50
N SER A 17 7.59 -6.22 4.65
CA SER A 17 8.07 -6.63 5.97
C SER A 17 7.18 -7.71 6.61
N LEU A 18 6.38 -8.41 5.79
CA LEU A 18 5.57 -9.54 6.25
C LEU A 18 6.45 -10.69 6.74
N GLN A 19 6.12 -11.22 7.90
CA GLN A 19 6.75 -12.40 8.48
C GLN A 19 5.78 -13.59 8.50
N GLY A 20 6.29 -14.79 8.78
CA GLY A 20 5.46 -16.01 8.90
C GLY A 20 4.30 -15.86 9.89
N ALA A 21 4.51 -15.16 10.99
CA ALA A 21 3.46 -14.86 11.98
C ALA A 21 2.35 -13.96 11.41
N ASP A 22 2.68 -13.03 10.51
CA ASP A 22 1.69 -12.15 9.87
C ASP A 22 0.81 -12.95 8.89
N LEU A 23 1.42 -13.85 8.13
CA LEU A 23 0.73 -14.77 7.23
C LEU A 23 -0.25 -15.66 8.00
N ALA A 24 0.22 -16.29 9.09
CA ALA A 24 -0.60 -17.12 9.95
C ALA A 24 -1.76 -16.33 10.58
N LEU A 25 -1.50 -15.09 11.02
CA LEU A 25 -2.54 -14.22 11.58
C LEU A 25 -3.63 -13.88 10.55
N ILE A 26 -3.26 -13.53 9.31
CA ILE A 26 -4.24 -13.25 8.25
C ILE A 26 -5.08 -14.50 7.94
N CYS A 27 -4.47 -15.67 7.88
CA CYS A 27 -5.19 -16.94 7.67
C CYS A 27 -6.16 -17.22 8.83
N HIS A 28 -5.71 -17.02 10.07
CA HIS A 28 -6.57 -17.19 11.25
C HIS A 28 -7.76 -16.22 11.22
N LEU A 29 -7.52 -14.95 10.90
CA LEU A 29 -8.58 -13.94 10.78
C LEU A 29 -9.60 -14.31 9.71
N ALA A 30 -9.15 -14.85 8.57
CA ALA A 30 -10.04 -15.33 7.53
C ALA A 30 -10.91 -16.53 7.96
N GLN A 31 -10.34 -17.45 8.73
CA GLN A 31 -11.06 -18.61 9.27
C GLN A 31 -12.15 -18.18 10.27
N VAL A 32 -11.85 -17.20 11.13
CA VAL A 32 -12.83 -16.64 12.09
C VAL A 32 -14.04 -16.02 11.37
N GLU A 33 -13.83 -15.42 10.19
CA GLU A 33 -14.90 -14.84 9.36
C GLU A 33 -15.66 -15.90 8.54
N GLY A 34 -15.37 -17.20 8.70
CA GLY A 34 -16.05 -18.27 7.98
C GLY A 34 -15.70 -18.35 6.50
N THR A 35 -14.51 -17.87 6.10
CA THR A 35 -14.07 -17.94 4.70
C THR A 35 -14.02 -19.42 4.28
N PRO A 36 -14.73 -19.86 3.22
CA PRO A 36 -14.96 -21.28 2.89
C PRO A 36 -13.73 -21.99 2.28
N VAL A 37 -12.52 -21.45 2.49
CA VAL A 37 -11.29 -22.04 1.97
C VAL A 37 -10.79 -23.10 2.95
N GLU A 38 -11.21 -24.33 2.73
CA GLU A 38 -10.62 -25.50 3.41
C GLU A 38 -9.10 -25.50 3.21
N ASN A 39 -8.37 -25.79 4.30
CA ASN A 39 -6.91 -25.78 4.37
C ASN A 39 -6.27 -24.47 3.85
N LEU A 40 -6.87 -23.31 4.20
CA LEU A 40 -6.39 -21.99 3.77
C LEU A 40 -4.88 -21.81 3.97
N LEU A 41 -4.33 -22.25 5.10
CA LEU A 41 -2.89 -22.09 5.37
C LEU A 41 -2.02 -22.88 4.38
N GLU A 42 -2.39 -24.11 4.06
CA GLU A 42 -1.69 -24.95 3.08
C GLU A 42 -1.81 -24.35 1.67
N LYS A 43 -3.00 -23.84 1.31
CA LYS A 43 -3.23 -23.17 0.03
C LYS A 43 -2.40 -21.89 -0.10
N VAL A 44 -2.33 -21.07 0.95
CA VAL A 44 -1.56 -19.81 0.96
C VAL A 44 -0.07 -20.07 0.72
N GLN A 45 0.49 -21.21 1.14
CA GLN A 45 1.89 -21.56 0.84
C GLN A 45 2.16 -21.72 -0.66
N SER A 46 1.14 -22.09 -1.45
CA SER A 46 1.26 -22.21 -2.92
C SER A 46 0.99 -20.89 -3.66
N TRP A 47 0.50 -19.86 -2.96
CA TRP A 47 0.11 -18.61 -3.58
C TRP A 47 1.30 -17.73 -3.89
N ARG A 48 1.21 -17.02 -5.01
CA ARG A 48 2.08 -15.88 -5.29
C ARG A 48 1.73 -14.73 -4.36
N PHE A 49 2.69 -13.85 -4.11
CA PHE A 49 2.53 -12.69 -3.24
C PHE A 49 1.31 -11.83 -3.64
N GLU A 50 1.09 -11.61 -4.93
CA GLU A 50 -0.02 -10.80 -5.44
C GLU A 50 -1.39 -11.44 -5.15
N GLN A 51 -1.46 -12.77 -5.20
CA GLN A 51 -2.68 -13.52 -4.88
C GLN A 51 -2.99 -13.38 -3.38
N PHE A 52 -1.97 -13.52 -2.52
CA PHE A 52 -2.12 -13.34 -1.08
C PHE A 52 -2.48 -11.90 -0.69
N LEU A 53 -1.88 -10.91 -1.35
CA LEU A 53 -2.26 -9.50 -1.19
C LEU A 53 -3.71 -9.26 -1.63
N GLY A 54 -4.10 -9.78 -2.80
CA GLY A 54 -5.47 -9.67 -3.31
C GLY A 54 -6.49 -10.27 -2.35
N PHE A 55 -6.21 -11.45 -1.81
CA PHE A 55 -7.02 -12.09 -0.78
C PHE A 55 -7.13 -11.24 0.50
N THR A 56 -6.01 -10.74 1.01
CA THR A 56 -5.98 -9.92 2.24
C THR A 56 -6.79 -8.63 2.07
N LEU A 57 -6.67 -7.98 0.90
CA LEU A 57 -7.44 -6.79 0.55
C LEU A 57 -8.93 -7.09 0.40
N HIS A 58 -9.27 -8.21 -0.23
CA HIS A 58 -10.64 -8.68 -0.32
C HIS A 58 -11.24 -8.85 1.07
N LEU A 59 -10.59 -9.63 1.94
CA LEU A 59 -11.03 -9.84 3.31
C LEU A 59 -11.15 -8.53 4.10
N PHE A 60 -10.21 -7.60 3.94
CA PHE A 60 -10.29 -6.28 4.58
C PHE A 60 -11.54 -5.48 4.16
N ILE A 61 -11.93 -5.56 2.89
CA ILE A 61 -13.10 -4.87 2.34
C ILE A 61 -14.39 -5.57 2.77
N THR A 62 -14.43 -6.90 2.73
CA THR A 62 -15.67 -7.69 2.83
C THR A 62 -15.98 -8.23 4.22
N THR A 63 -14.99 -8.34 5.11
CA THR A 63 -15.22 -8.77 6.51
C THR A 63 -16.32 -7.96 7.15
N GLU A 64 -17.25 -8.60 7.85
CA GLU A 64 -18.32 -7.90 8.58
C GLU A 64 -17.83 -7.45 9.96
N SER A 65 -16.84 -8.15 10.53
CA SER A 65 -16.27 -7.84 11.84
C SER A 65 -15.40 -6.58 11.83
N PRO A 66 -15.79 -5.51 12.56
CA PRO A 66 -14.95 -4.32 12.70
C PRO A 66 -13.60 -4.64 13.34
N ARG A 67 -13.56 -5.61 14.25
CA ARG A 67 -12.34 -6.03 14.95
C ARG A 67 -11.35 -6.70 13.99
N VAL A 68 -11.82 -7.58 13.11
CA VAL A 68 -10.97 -8.22 12.09
C VAL A 68 -10.47 -7.17 11.11
N ARG A 69 -11.34 -6.27 10.65
CA ARG A 69 -10.97 -5.17 9.75
C ARG A 69 -9.84 -4.29 10.32
N VAL A 70 -9.93 -3.92 11.60
CA VAL A 70 -8.89 -3.14 12.28
C VAL A 70 -7.56 -3.91 12.36
N GLN A 71 -7.59 -5.21 12.61
CA GLN A 71 -6.38 -6.04 12.65
C GLN A 71 -5.74 -6.14 11.27
N LEU A 72 -6.52 -6.39 10.22
CA LEU A 72 -6.03 -6.40 8.84
C LEU A 72 -5.42 -5.06 8.45
N ALA A 73 -6.08 -3.94 8.77
CA ALA A 73 -5.57 -2.60 8.51
C ALA A 73 -4.16 -2.36 9.11
N LYS A 74 -3.88 -2.91 10.30
CA LYS A 74 -2.55 -2.80 10.92
C LYS A 74 -1.48 -3.61 10.18
N LEU A 75 -1.87 -4.65 9.45
CA LEU A 75 -0.97 -5.52 8.68
C LEU A 75 -0.73 -5.00 7.25
N LEU A 76 -1.68 -4.28 6.66
CA LEU A 76 -1.56 -3.76 5.29
C LEU A 76 -0.25 -3.00 5.03
N PRO A 77 0.24 -2.10 5.92
CA PRO A 77 1.53 -1.43 5.72
C PRO A 77 2.72 -2.37 5.52
N LYS A 78 2.66 -3.59 6.08
CA LYS A 78 3.73 -4.59 5.98
C LYS A 78 3.85 -5.18 4.57
N PHE A 79 2.83 -5.06 3.72
CA PHE A 79 2.95 -5.40 2.29
C PHE A 79 3.78 -4.37 1.50
N GLY A 80 4.18 -3.27 2.16
CA GLY A 80 4.98 -2.18 1.61
C GLY A 80 4.46 -1.63 0.28
N SER A 81 5.32 -1.29 -0.68
CA SER A 81 4.89 -0.46 -1.82
C SER A 81 3.77 -1.08 -2.66
N SER A 82 3.67 -2.42 -2.66
CA SER A 82 2.70 -3.16 -3.46
C SER A 82 1.24 -2.91 -3.04
N VAL A 83 0.98 -2.54 -1.78
CA VAL A 83 -0.40 -2.26 -1.31
C VAL A 83 -0.84 -0.82 -1.58
N VAL A 84 0.08 0.12 -1.81
CA VAL A 84 -0.21 1.57 -1.86
C VAL A 84 -1.30 1.89 -2.87
N ARG A 85 -1.15 1.40 -4.11
CA ARG A 85 -2.13 1.63 -5.19
C ARG A 85 -3.52 1.14 -4.80
N SER A 86 -3.61 -0.05 -4.20
CA SER A 86 -4.88 -0.62 -3.76
C SER A 86 -5.49 0.20 -2.62
N LEU A 87 -4.69 0.63 -1.64
CA LEU A 87 -5.18 1.48 -0.55
C LEU A 87 -5.70 2.83 -1.06
N VAL A 88 -5.01 3.47 -2.00
CA VAL A 88 -5.48 4.73 -2.62
C VAL A 88 -6.83 4.52 -3.32
N LYS A 89 -6.96 3.45 -4.09
CA LYS A 89 -8.25 3.09 -4.73
C LYS A 89 -9.34 2.83 -3.70
N ILE A 90 -9.04 2.13 -2.61
CA ILE A 90 -10.02 1.87 -1.55
C ILE A 90 -10.47 3.18 -0.89
N VAL A 91 -9.55 4.08 -0.56
CA VAL A 91 -9.90 5.39 0.02
C VAL A 91 -10.79 6.18 -0.94
N TYR A 92 -10.48 6.15 -2.24
CA TYR A 92 -11.29 6.79 -3.27
C TYR A 92 -12.71 6.22 -3.33
N HIS A 93 -12.85 4.89 -3.46
CA HIS A 93 -14.15 4.24 -3.62
C HIS A 93 -15.02 4.31 -2.35
N PHE A 94 -14.44 4.06 -1.18
CA PHE A 94 -15.19 3.98 0.07
C PHE A 94 -15.30 5.32 0.80
N LYS A 95 -14.60 6.36 0.32
CA LYS A 95 -14.47 7.70 0.94
C LYS A 95 -13.88 7.67 2.37
N PRO A 96 -13.14 8.70 2.81
CA PRO A 96 -12.63 8.80 4.19
C PRO A 96 -13.70 8.87 5.30
N THR A 97 -15.00 8.85 4.97
CA THR A 97 -16.09 8.87 5.95
C THR A 97 -16.50 7.47 6.39
N SER A 98 -16.34 6.46 5.53
CA SER A 98 -16.66 5.05 5.85
C SER A 98 -15.59 4.41 6.74
N ALA A 99 -15.95 3.33 7.44
CA ALA A 99 -15.00 2.58 8.26
C ALA A 99 -13.84 2.01 7.42
N VAL A 100 -14.13 1.48 6.23
CA VAL A 100 -13.13 0.92 5.31
C VAL A 100 -12.18 2.02 4.81
N GLY A 101 -12.72 3.14 4.33
CA GLY A 101 -11.92 4.25 3.82
C GLY A 101 -11.05 4.90 4.91
N LYS A 102 -11.58 5.09 6.12
CA LYS A 102 -10.80 5.58 7.29
C LYS A 102 -9.63 4.67 7.61
N LEU A 103 -9.85 3.36 7.66
CA LEU A 103 -8.81 2.39 7.98
C LEU A 103 -7.79 2.26 6.85
N ALA A 104 -8.20 2.34 5.58
CA ALA A 104 -7.30 2.36 4.45
C ALA A 104 -6.40 3.61 4.45
N GLN A 105 -6.97 4.79 4.72
CA GLN A 105 -6.20 6.03 4.88
C GLN A 105 -5.24 5.93 6.07
N LYS A 106 -5.70 5.42 7.22
CA LYS A 106 -4.83 5.19 8.37
C LYS A 106 -3.69 4.22 8.02
N SER A 107 -3.95 3.17 7.23
CA SER A 107 -2.94 2.24 6.77
C SER A 107 -1.90 2.95 5.90
N LEU A 108 -2.34 3.75 4.92
CA LEU A 108 -1.46 4.60 4.12
C LEU A 108 -0.58 5.49 4.99
N HIS A 109 -1.12 6.08 6.05
CA HIS A 109 -0.39 6.94 6.98
C HIS A 109 0.68 6.24 7.81
N HIS A 110 0.54 4.95 8.09
CA HIS A 110 1.52 4.19 8.89
C HIS A 110 2.58 3.48 8.03
N MET A 111 2.52 3.59 6.70
CA MET A 111 3.53 2.98 5.83
C MET A 111 4.92 3.61 6.01
N PRO A 112 6.01 2.84 5.87
CA PRO A 112 7.34 3.41 5.74
C PRO A 112 7.37 4.38 4.54
N LEU A 113 7.99 5.55 4.70
CA LEU A 113 7.98 6.58 3.67
C LEU A 113 8.53 6.08 2.34
N LYS A 114 9.63 5.32 2.36
CA LYS A 114 10.23 4.70 1.17
C LYS A 114 9.21 3.84 0.41
N SER A 115 8.47 2.99 1.12
CA SER A 115 7.44 2.12 0.54
C SER A 115 6.28 2.94 -0.03
N LEU A 116 5.85 4.00 0.67
CA LEU A 116 4.82 4.91 0.17
C LEU A 116 5.25 5.58 -1.13
N MET A 117 6.45 6.18 -1.16
CA MET A 117 6.96 6.88 -2.35
C MET A 117 7.08 5.97 -3.56
N ILE A 118 7.64 4.77 -3.39
CA ILE A 118 7.74 3.78 -4.47
C ILE A 118 6.35 3.36 -4.95
N GLY A 119 5.42 3.09 -4.02
CA GLY A 119 4.08 2.62 -4.35
C GLY A 119 3.15 3.69 -4.94
N LEU A 120 3.47 4.98 -4.78
CA LEU A 120 2.77 6.09 -5.44
C LEU A 120 3.14 6.24 -6.91
N ILE A 121 4.34 5.82 -7.35
CA ILE A 121 4.77 5.87 -8.76
C ILE A 121 3.71 5.26 -9.70
N PRO A 122 3.25 4.00 -9.50
CA PRO A 122 2.24 3.39 -10.37
C PRO A 122 0.82 3.97 -10.19
N VAL A 123 0.57 4.81 -9.17
CA VAL A 123 -0.71 5.55 -9.05
C VAL A 123 -0.76 6.70 -10.05
N PHE A 124 0.40 7.29 -10.34
CA PHE A 124 0.52 8.37 -11.31
C PHE A 124 0.44 7.92 -12.76
N GLU A 125 0.66 6.64 -13.02
CA GLU A 125 0.54 6.02 -14.34
C GLU A 125 -0.91 5.57 -14.63
N LEU A 126 -1.88 5.98 -13.80
CA LEU A 126 -3.30 5.63 -13.99
C LEU A 126 -4.01 6.65 -14.85
N ASP A 127 -4.88 6.15 -15.73
CA ASP A 127 -5.73 6.97 -16.60
C ASP A 127 -6.63 7.96 -15.83
N ASN A 128 -6.89 7.68 -14.55
CA ASN A 128 -7.70 8.50 -13.66
C ASN A 128 -6.87 9.09 -12.50
N VAL A 129 -5.62 9.45 -12.77
CA VAL A 129 -4.69 10.02 -11.77
C VAL A 129 -5.30 11.23 -11.04
N ASP A 130 -6.00 12.11 -11.76
CA ASP A 130 -6.59 13.34 -11.20
C ASP A 130 -7.58 13.06 -10.08
N ALA A 131 -8.34 11.96 -10.16
CA ALA A 131 -9.27 11.56 -9.11
C ALA A 131 -8.56 11.07 -7.84
N PHE A 132 -7.33 10.55 -7.95
CA PHE A 132 -6.53 10.07 -6.83
C PHE A 132 -5.65 11.15 -6.21
N MET A 133 -5.32 12.20 -6.98
CA MET A 133 -4.42 13.28 -6.55
C MET A 133 -4.81 13.97 -5.22
N PRO A 134 -6.10 14.23 -4.92
CA PRO A 134 -6.47 14.81 -3.62
C PRO A 134 -6.07 13.91 -2.44
N ILE A 135 -6.20 12.59 -2.58
CA ILE A 135 -5.87 11.60 -1.55
C ILE A 135 -4.36 11.58 -1.33
N VAL A 136 -3.59 11.50 -2.43
CA VAL A 136 -2.12 11.50 -2.39
C VAL A 136 -1.60 12.79 -1.75
N ARG A 137 -2.14 13.96 -2.14
CA ARG A 137 -1.76 15.25 -1.58
C ARG A 137 -2.05 15.34 -0.09
N GLN A 138 -3.26 14.92 0.33
CA GLN A 138 -3.64 14.92 1.73
C GLN A 138 -2.67 14.06 2.55
N GLU A 139 -2.35 12.86 2.08
CA GLU A 139 -1.44 11.95 2.77
C GLU A 139 -0.03 12.52 2.92
N LEU A 140 0.55 13.02 1.82
CA LEU A 140 1.88 13.64 1.85
C LEU A 140 1.93 14.87 2.74
N THR A 141 0.90 15.72 2.70
CA THR A 141 0.81 16.93 3.53
C THR A 141 0.69 16.58 5.02
N GLN A 142 -0.15 15.60 5.37
CA GLN A 142 -0.32 15.16 6.75
C GLN A 142 0.98 14.57 7.31
N ARG A 143 1.68 13.75 6.53
CA ARG A 143 2.99 13.22 6.92
C ARG A 143 4.06 14.29 7.05
N ALA A 144 4.11 15.24 6.11
CA ALA A 144 5.07 16.32 6.17
C ALA A 144 4.93 17.14 7.45
N ARG A 145 3.68 17.41 7.87
CA ARG A 145 3.38 18.11 9.12
C ARG A 145 3.73 17.29 10.36
N TYR A 146 3.52 15.98 10.32
CA TYR A 146 3.78 15.10 11.47
C TYR A 146 5.28 14.81 11.67
N ASN A 147 6.04 14.63 10.57
CA ASN A 147 7.45 14.27 10.62
C ASN A 147 8.40 15.47 10.44
N GLY A 148 7.89 16.68 10.17
CA GLY A 148 8.71 17.86 9.87
C GLY A 148 9.45 17.79 8.53
N GLU A 149 9.05 16.88 7.64
CA GLU A 149 9.73 16.61 6.38
C GLU A 149 9.22 17.56 5.28
N SER A 150 9.83 18.74 5.17
CA SER A 150 9.48 19.76 4.15
C SER A 150 9.56 19.23 2.72
N VAL A 151 10.39 18.22 2.46
CA VAL A 151 10.51 17.54 1.16
C VAL A 151 9.17 16.90 0.73
N LEU A 152 8.36 16.43 1.67
CA LEU A 152 7.04 15.87 1.37
C LEU A 152 6.02 16.94 0.98
N LEU A 153 6.15 18.17 1.49
CA LEU A 153 5.36 19.32 1.02
C LEU A 153 5.74 19.69 -0.40
N SER A 154 7.04 19.80 -0.69
CA SER A 154 7.51 20.08 -2.05
C SER A 154 7.06 19.00 -3.01
N LEU A 155 7.16 17.72 -2.64
CA LEU A 155 6.64 16.62 -3.45
C LEU A 155 5.12 16.73 -3.66
N ALA A 156 4.35 17.02 -2.60
CA ALA A 156 2.91 17.23 -2.70
C ALA A 156 2.55 18.38 -3.65
N GLU A 157 3.34 19.46 -3.69
CA GLU A 157 3.21 20.56 -4.64
C GLU A 157 3.64 20.16 -6.05
N PHE A 158 4.77 19.46 -6.20
CA PHE A 158 5.27 19.00 -7.50
C PHE A 158 4.30 18.08 -8.21
N PHE A 159 3.66 17.15 -7.48
CA PHE A 159 2.67 16.25 -8.07
C PHE A 159 1.42 16.99 -8.61
N THR A 160 1.22 18.26 -8.27
CA THR A 160 0.07 19.07 -8.73
C THR A 160 0.36 19.88 -9.98
N SER A 161 1.63 20.06 -10.33
CA SER A 161 2.08 20.83 -11.50
C SER A 161 1.97 20.06 -12.83
N GLY A 162 1.42 18.84 -12.82
CA GLY A 162 1.34 17.96 -13.99
C GLY A 162 2.69 17.38 -14.44
N ASN A 163 3.78 17.73 -13.77
CA ASN A 163 5.14 17.35 -14.18
C ASN A 163 5.59 16.02 -13.51
N LEU A 164 4.81 14.97 -13.75
CA LEU A 164 5.01 13.62 -13.20
C LEU A 164 6.40 13.05 -13.51
N ALA A 165 6.98 13.39 -14.65
CA ALA A 165 8.33 13.00 -15.05
C ALA A 165 9.41 13.59 -14.11
N ILE A 166 9.25 14.86 -13.70
CA ILE A 166 10.17 15.53 -12.77
C ILE A 166 9.99 15.01 -11.35
N ALA A 167 8.75 14.79 -10.91
CA ALA A 167 8.48 14.24 -9.59
C ALA A 167 9.05 12.81 -9.44
N ARG A 168 8.94 11.98 -10.49
CA ARG A 168 9.58 10.65 -10.57
C ARG A 168 11.10 10.76 -10.53
N ALA A 169 11.70 11.67 -11.31
CA ALA A 169 13.14 11.89 -11.31
C ALA A 169 13.66 12.39 -9.95
N HIS A 170 12.90 13.24 -9.25
CA HIS A 170 13.27 13.77 -7.94
C HIS A 170 13.15 12.72 -6.84
N ALA A 171 12.09 11.90 -6.86
CA ALA A 171 11.93 10.77 -5.95
C ALA A 171 13.05 9.73 -6.13
N LEU A 172 13.47 9.45 -7.36
CA LEU A 172 14.55 8.49 -7.65
C LEU A 172 15.94 9.05 -7.33
N ARG A 173 16.25 10.32 -7.65
CA ARG A 173 17.58 10.92 -7.46
C ARG A 173 18.00 11.10 -6.00
N LYS A 174 17.07 11.32 -5.08
CA LYS A 174 17.43 11.48 -3.65
C LYS A 174 17.52 10.17 -2.86
N HIS A 175 17.14 9.04 -3.47
CA HIS A 175 17.27 7.71 -2.87
C HIS A 175 18.47 6.90 -3.39
N SER A 176 19.20 7.41 -4.38
CA SER A 176 20.48 6.85 -4.85
C SER A 176 21.71 7.35 -4.08
N SER A 177 21.52 8.09 -2.98
CA SER A 177 22.60 8.75 -2.22
C SER A 177 22.79 8.24 -0.79
N TYR A 178 22.26 7.06 -0.46
CA TYR A 178 22.48 6.37 0.81
C TYR A 178 22.75 4.89 0.58
#